data_AF-A0A1V3RRI3-F1
#
_entry.id   AF-A0A1V3RRI3-F1
#
_cell.length_a   1.000
_cell.length_b   1.000
_cell.length_c   1.000
_cell.angle_alpha   90.00
_cell.angle_beta   90.00
_cell.angle_gamma   90.00
#
_symmetry.space_group_name_H-M   'P 1'
#
loop_
_entity.id
_entity.type
_entity.pdbx_description
1 polymer ?
#
loop_
_entity_poly.entity_id
_entity_poly.type
_entity_poly.pdbx_seq_one_letter_code
_entity_poly.pdbx_strand_id
1 'polypeptide(L)'
;MNDVDQLPSIKQGQWFYGGLTTCAVRIVRHHTLYGSGDADDPPELFSDRAVECYYIRYHVPAAAQPWLDGGSALSLREAVFLAERKLGPVVTWVD
;
A
#
# COMPACT_ATOMS: atom_id res chain seq x y z
N MET A 1 -8.35 9.30 0.29
CA MET A 1 -7.15 8.73 -0.36
C MET A 1 -7.37 8.38 -1.84
N ASN A 2 -8.26 9.09 -2.57
CA ASN A 2 -8.54 8.82 -3.98
C ASN A 2 -7.36 9.16 -4.91
N ASP A 3 -6.51 10.12 -4.55
CA ASP A 3 -5.37 10.51 -5.39
C ASP A 3 -4.33 9.40 -5.50
N VAL A 4 -4.02 8.71 -4.39
CA VAL A 4 -3.04 7.61 -4.40
C VAL A 4 -3.50 6.48 -5.32
N ASP A 5 -4.80 6.24 -5.39
CA ASP A 5 -5.34 5.14 -6.21
C ASP A 5 -5.32 5.45 -7.72
N GLN A 6 -5.21 6.72 -8.10
CA GLN A 6 -5.12 7.15 -9.49
C GLN A 6 -3.68 7.19 -10.01
N LEU A 7 -2.69 7.09 -9.12
CA LEU A 7 -1.28 7.11 -9.51
C LEU A 7 -0.82 5.79 -10.15
N PRO A 8 0.20 5.86 -11.02
CA PRO A 8 0.75 4.67 -11.65
C PRO A 8 1.42 3.75 -10.61
N SER A 9 1.22 2.44 -10.79
CA SER A 9 1.99 1.44 -10.06
C SER A 9 3.45 1.47 -10.51
N ILE A 10 4.35 1.41 -9.55
CA ILE A 10 5.79 1.19 -9.81
C ILE A 10 6.19 -0.26 -9.61
N LYS A 11 5.36 -1.03 -8.89
CA LYS A 11 5.47 -2.48 -8.76
C LYS A 11 4.07 -3.05 -8.61
N GLN A 12 3.82 -4.20 -9.21
CA GLN A 12 2.51 -4.83 -9.15
C GLN A 12 2.66 -6.34 -9.05
N GLY A 13 1.62 -7.00 -8.58
CA GLY A 13 1.63 -8.41 -8.33
C GLY A 13 0.26 -8.93 -7.96
N GLN A 14 0.26 -10.17 -7.51
CA GLN A 14 -0.93 -10.87 -7.09
C GLN A 14 -0.69 -11.52 -5.74
N TRP A 15 -1.74 -11.62 -4.92
CA TRP A 15 -1.72 -12.30 -3.64
C TRP A 15 -2.94 -13.23 -3.51
N PHE A 16 -2.87 -14.22 -2.64
CA PHE A 16 -3.96 -15.18 -2.43
C PHE A 16 -4.79 -14.85 -1.20
N TYR A 17 -5.98 -14.28 -1.41
CA TYR A 17 -6.95 -14.09 -0.34
C TYR A 17 -7.45 -15.45 0.15
N GLY A 18 -7.27 -15.73 1.44
CA GLY A 18 -7.66 -16.98 2.07
C GLY A 18 -7.02 -18.23 1.43
N GLY A 19 -5.91 -18.08 0.71
CA GLY A 19 -5.26 -19.17 -0.02
C GLY A 19 -6.00 -19.69 -1.26
N LEU A 20 -7.12 -19.06 -1.65
CA LEU A 20 -8.03 -19.59 -2.68
C LEU A 20 -8.23 -18.64 -3.86
N THR A 21 -8.25 -17.34 -3.61
CA THR A 21 -8.61 -16.35 -4.63
C THR A 21 -7.46 -15.40 -4.90
N THR A 22 -7.02 -15.34 -6.16
CA THR A 22 -5.99 -14.41 -6.60
C THR A 22 -6.56 -12.99 -6.64
N CYS A 23 -5.88 -12.05 -5.98
CA CYS A 23 -6.25 -10.65 -5.92
C CYS A 23 -5.05 -9.77 -6.28
N ALA A 24 -5.32 -8.59 -6.85
CA ALA A 24 -4.25 -7.67 -7.26
C ALA A 24 -3.64 -6.95 -6.04
N VAL A 25 -2.33 -6.73 -6.09
CA VAL A 25 -1.58 -5.84 -5.20
C VAL A 25 -0.67 -4.95 -6.05
N ARG A 26 -0.50 -3.70 -5.63
CA ARG A 26 0.42 -2.76 -6.25
C ARG A 26 1.09 -1.87 -5.21
N ILE A 27 2.25 -1.36 -5.58
CA ILE A 27 2.98 -0.33 -4.86
C ILE A 27 2.99 0.91 -5.74
N VAL A 28 2.66 2.05 -5.13
CA VAL A 28 2.56 3.35 -5.79
C VAL A 28 3.54 4.30 -5.13
N ARG A 29 4.30 5.06 -5.92
CA ARG A 29 5.19 6.11 -5.42
C ARG A 29 4.42 7.42 -5.21
N HIS A 30 4.66 8.10 -4.10
CA HIS A 30 4.11 9.43 -3.80
C HIS A 30 5.22 10.32 -3.20
N HIS A 31 4.95 11.62 -3.12
CA HIS A 31 5.84 12.64 -2.56
C HIS A 31 5.32 13.25 -1.24
N THR A 32 4.28 12.62 -0.67
CA THR A 32 3.59 13.08 0.53
C THR A 32 3.24 11.85 1.33
N LEU A 33 3.84 11.71 2.50
CA LEU A 33 3.45 10.74 3.49
C LEU A 33 2.33 11.37 4.32
N TYR A 34 1.09 10.94 4.07
CA TYR A 34 -0.08 11.37 4.83
C TYR A 34 0.05 10.99 6.30
N GLY A 35 -0.19 11.95 7.18
CA GLY A 35 -0.29 11.74 8.61
C GLY A 35 -1.58 11.00 8.98
N SER A 36 -1.63 10.51 10.21
CA SER A 36 -2.82 9.90 10.78
C SER A 36 -3.95 10.91 11.02
N GLY A 37 -3.59 12.18 11.28
CA GLY A 37 -4.52 13.21 11.72
C GLY A 37 -5.04 13.01 13.15
N ASP A 38 -4.50 12.06 13.91
CA ASP A 38 -4.87 11.82 15.31
C ASP A 38 -4.10 12.75 16.26
N ALA A 39 -4.82 13.57 17.02
CA ALA A 39 -4.20 14.56 17.91
C ALA A 39 -3.35 13.95 19.04
N ASP A 40 -3.56 12.66 19.36
CA ASP A 40 -2.77 11.94 20.35
C ASP A 40 -1.47 11.35 19.78
N ASP A 41 -1.30 11.35 18.44
CA ASP A 41 -0.09 10.85 17.79
C ASP A 41 1.08 11.85 17.89
N PRO A 42 2.33 11.36 17.97
CA PRO A 42 3.52 12.18 17.80
C PRO A 42 3.45 13.06 16.53
N PRO A 43 4.05 14.26 16.53
CA PRO A 43 3.98 15.19 15.38
C PRO A 43 4.43 14.59 14.05
N GLU A 44 5.37 13.64 14.11
CA GLU A 44 5.94 12.89 12.99
C GLU A 44 4.97 11.88 12.34
N LEU A 45 3.91 11.50 13.05
CA LEU A 45 2.82 10.65 12.59
C LEU A 45 1.53 11.45 12.36
N PHE A 46 1.33 12.56 13.09
CA PHE A 46 0.14 13.40 12.96
C PHE A 46 0.07 14.16 11.63
N SER A 47 1.17 14.80 11.22
CA SER A 47 1.18 15.74 10.09
C SER A 47 1.60 15.09 8.78
N ASP A 48 1.03 15.57 7.68
CA ASP A 48 1.51 15.25 6.33
C ASP A 48 2.96 15.72 6.16
N ARG A 49 3.79 14.85 5.56
CA ARG A 49 5.20 15.12 5.32
C ARG A 49 5.51 15.07 3.83
N ALA A 50 6.08 16.14 3.29
CA ALA A 50 6.58 16.17 1.92
C ALA A 50 7.88 15.36 1.82
N VAL A 51 7.74 14.06 1.62
CA VAL A 51 8.85 13.09 1.51
C VAL A 51 8.49 12.04 0.47
N GLU A 52 9.51 11.54 -0.23
CA GLU A 52 9.31 10.38 -1.07
C GLU A 52 8.87 9.18 -0.25
N CYS A 53 7.74 8.59 -0.63
CA CYS A 53 7.15 7.46 0.06
C CYS A 53 6.42 6.53 -0.91
N TYR A 54 6.05 5.36 -0.40
CA TYR A 54 5.51 4.26 -1.15
C TYR A 54 4.26 3.75 -0.46
N TYR A 55 3.15 3.69 -1.18
CA TYR A 55 1.87 3.19 -0.68
C TYR A 55 1.57 1.81 -1.25
N ILE A 56 1.14 0.91 -0.37
CA ILE A 56 0.71 -0.44 -0.72
C ILE A 56 -0.80 -0.40 -0.92
N ARG A 57 -1.25 -0.83 -2.09
CA ARG A 57 -2.68 -0.92 -2.44
C ARG A 57 -3.01 -2.34 -2.86
N TYR A 58 -4.09 -2.90 -2.33
CA TYR A 58 -4.52 -4.25 -2.70
C TYR A 58 -6.03 -4.37 -2.82
N HIS A 59 -6.49 -5.37 -3.55
CA HIS A 59 -7.89 -5.77 -3.62
C HIS A 59 -8.15 -7.02 -2.78
N VAL A 60 -9.42 -7.22 -2.43
CA VAL A 60 -9.97 -8.46 -1.86
C VAL A 60 -11.10 -8.95 -2.76
N PRO A 61 -11.50 -10.24 -2.67
CA PRO A 61 -12.62 -10.75 -3.46
C PRO A 61 -13.90 -9.95 -3.22
N ALA A 62 -14.71 -9.79 -4.28
CA ALA A 62 -15.95 -9.00 -4.29
C ALA A 62 -15.80 -7.47 -4.09
N ALA A 63 -14.59 -6.94 -3.86
CA ALA A 63 -14.35 -5.50 -3.91
C ALA A 63 -14.23 -5.04 -5.37
N ALA A 64 -15.35 -4.66 -6.00
CA ALA A 64 -15.34 -4.08 -7.34
C ALA A 64 -14.54 -2.75 -7.37
N GLN A 65 -14.62 -1.97 -6.30
CA GLN A 65 -13.79 -0.82 -5.87
C GLN A 65 -14.17 -0.52 -4.40
N PRO A 66 -13.33 0.17 -3.58
CA PRO A 66 -12.03 0.76 -3.87
C PRO A 66 -10.84 -0.15 -3.51
N TRP A 67 -9.62 0.30 -3.86
CA TRP A 67 -8.38 -0.29 -3.36
C TRP A 67 -8.31 -0.14 -1.83
N LEU A 68 -7.79 -1.16 -1.16
CA LEU A 68 -7.56 -1.13 0.28
C LEU A 68 -6.14 -0.68 0.61
N ASP A 69 -5.99 -0.02 1.76
CA ASP A 69 -4.71 0.45 2.26
C ASP A 69 -3.90 -0.68 2.92
N GLY A 70 -2.73 -0.94 2.35
CA GLY A 70 -1.74 -1.89 2.86
C GLY A 70 -0.75 -1.27 3.83
N GLY A 71 -0.75 0.06 3.98
CA GLY A 71 0.26 0.83 4.69
C GLY A 71 1.17 1.60 3.73
N SER A 72 2.15 2.29 4.33
CA SER A 72 3.13 3.11 3.62
C SER A 72 4.55 2.85 4.12
N ALA A 73 5.55 3.17 3.30
CA ALA A 73 6.96 3.04 3.61
C ALA A 73 7.80 4.16 2.97
N LEU A 74 9.03 4.36 3.45
CA LEU A 74 9.96 5.35 2.90
C LEU A 74 10.86 4.79 1.80
N SER A 75 10.84 3.47 1.58
CA SER A 75 11.55 2.82 0.48
C SER A 75 10.70 1.74 -0.19
N LEU A 76 10.98 1.46 -1.47
CA LEU A 76 10.34 0.38 -2.21
C LEU A 76 10.58 -0.99 -1.54
N ARG A 77 11.79 -1.23 -1.03
CA ARG A 77 12.15 -2.48 -0.35
C ARG A 77 11.29 -2.71 0.90
N GLU A 78 11.12 -1.67 1.71
CA GLU A 78 10.24 -1.75 2.88
C GLU A 78 8.78 -1.92 2.48
N ALA A 79 8.31 -1.25 1.43
CA ALA A 79 6.94 -1.42 0.94
C ALA A 79 6.66 -2.86 0.50
N VAL A 80 7.61 -3.49 -0.21
CA VAL A 80 7.51 -4.92 -0.57
C VAL A 80 7.45 -5.80 0.67
N PHE A 81 8.36 -5.60 1.62
CA PHE A 81 8.37 -6.36 2.87
C PHE A 81 7.06 -6.21 3.65
N LEU A 82 6.52 -5.00 3.76
CA LEU A 82 5.25 -4.73 4.44
C LEU A 82 4.06 -5.38 3.72
N ALA A 83 4.05 -5.35 2.38
CA ALA A 83 3.02 -6.01 1.59
C ALA A 83 3.03 -7.53 1.81
N GLU A 84 4.19 -8.17 1.76
CA GLU A 84 4.36 -9.61 2.02
C GLU A 84 4.01 -9.96 3.48
N ARG A 85 4.37 -9.12 4.44
CA ARG A 85 4.00 -9.31 5.85
C ARG A 85 2.49 -9.23 6.06
N LYS A 86 1.79 -8.34 5.35
CA LYS A 86 0.35 -8.09 5.50
C LYS A 86 -0.52 -9.07 4.71
N LEU A 87 -0.14 -9.37 3.48
CA LEU A 87 -0.91 -10.19 2.54
C LEU A 87 -0.48 -11.67 2.56
N GLY A 88 0.63 -11.96 3.25
CA GLY A 88 1.22 -13.28 3.36
C GLY A 88 2.40 -13.49 2.38
N PRO A 89 3.21 -14.54 2.60
CA PRO A 89 4.44 -14.80 1.83
C PRO A 89 4.18 -15.20 0.36
N VAL A 90 2.92 -15.23 -0.07
CA VAL A 90 2.48 -15.71 -1.39
C VAL A 90 2.21 -14.55 -2.34
N VAL A 91 2.77 -13.36 -2.06
CA VAL A 91 2.73 -12.27 -3.02
C VAL A 91 3.68 -12.61 -4.17
N THR A 92 3.11 -12.76 -5.36
CA THR A 92 3.86 -12.96 -6.60
C THR A 92 3.94 -11.62 -7.31
N TRP A 93 5.14 -11.04 -7.34
CA TRP A 93 5.40 -9.79 -8.05
C TRP A 93 5.65 -10.03 -9.53
N VAL A 94 5.19 -9.11 -10.37
CA VAL A 94 5.53 -9.01 -11.78
C VAL A 94 6.46 -7.82 -11.93
N ASP A 95 7.59 -8.01 -12.62
CA ASP A 95 8.51 -6.92 -12.97
C ASP A 95 8.05 -6.18 -14.22
#